data_AF-A0A2S4W7V2-F1
#
_entry.id   AF-A0A2S4W7V2-F1
#
_cell.length_a   1.000
_cell.length_b   1.000
_cell.length_c   1.000
_cell.angle_alpha   90.00
_cell.angle_beta   90.00
_cell.angle_gamma   90.00
#
_symmetry.space_group_name_H-M   'P 1'
#
loop_
_entity.id
_entity.type
_entity.pdbx_description
1 polymer ?
#
loop_
_entity_poly.entity_id
_entity_poly.type
_entity_poly.pdbx_seq_one_letter_code
_entity_poly.pdbx_strand_id
1 'polypeptide(L)'
;MRAAFKAEVKLINSDGSVKIIEYVAKVRPNNLMPDIQIHSADALMYQASALLLEEFKNELGQCHRLGMTYRKKCVKLQIVWPAVVIEGSIDDPKQIYFFEKALKGL
;
A
#
# COMPACT_ATOMS: atom_id res chain seq x y z
N MET A 1 8.14 5.60 -12.96
CA MET A 1 8.84 6.01 -11.72
C MET A 1 7.91 6.93 -10.92
N ARG A 2 7.92 6.89 -9.58
CA ARG A 2 7.09 7.75 -8.72
C ARG A 2 7.97 8.50 -7.72
N ALA A 3 7.57 9.71 -7.34
CA ALA A 3 8.10 10.41 -6.19
C ALA A 3 7.27 10.04 -4.96
N ALA A 4 7.94 9.85 -3.82
CA ALA A 4 7.30 9.48 -2.55
C ALA A 4 7.49 10.60 -1.53
N PHE A 5 6.41 10.96 -0.84
CA PHE A 5 6.36 12.02 0.15
C PHE A 5 5.84 11.49 1.47
N LYS A 6 6.36 12.01 2.59
CA LYS A 6 5.76 11.75 3.90
C LYS A 6 4.35 12.33 3.92
N ALA A 7 3.40 11.56 4.43
CA ALA A 7 2.04 11.99 4.64
C ALA A 7 1.54 11.57 6.03
N GLU A 8 0.55 12.28 6.53
CA GLU A 8 -0.03 12.03 7.85
C GLU A 8 -1.55 12.04 7.74
N VAL A 9 -2.20 11.01 8.29
CA VAL A 9 -3.66 10.90 8.33
C VAL A 9 -4.13 11.09 9.76
N LYS A 10 -5.02 12.06 9.94
CA LYS A 10 -5.71 12.31 11.21
C LYS A 10 -6.92 11.38 11.31
N LEU A 11 -6.87 10.43 12.24
CA LEU A 11 -7.99 9.59 12.63
C LEU A 11 -8.67 10.20 13.86
N ILE A 12 -9.98 10.38 13.79
CA ILE A 12 -10.81 10.78 14.94
C ILE A 12 -11.57 9.52 15.39
N ASN A 13 -11.28 9.08 16.60
CA ASN A 13 -11.95 7.93 17.19
C ASN A 13 -13.36 8.32 17.69
N SER A 14 -14.20 7.32 17.96
CA SER A 14 -15.58 7.54 18.42
C SER A 14 -15.68 8.27 19.76
N ASP A 15 -14.63 8.24 20.57
CA ASP A 15 -14.51 8.97 21.85
C ASP A 15 -13.99 10.41 21.68
N GLY A 16 -13.79 10.87 20.44
CA GLY A 16 -13.24 12.18 20.11
C GLY A 16 -11.71 12.26 20.20
N SER A 17 -11.02 11.19 20.61
CA SER A 17 -9.56 11.17 20.64
C SER A 17 -8.98 11.20 19.23
N VAL A 18 -7.86 11.91 19.08
CA VAL A 18 -7.19 12.08 17.79
C VAL A 18 -5.93 11.23 17.75
N LYS A 19 -5.77 10.47 16.67
CA LYS A 19 -4.55 9.72 16.37
C LYS A 19 -4.00 10.13 15.02
N ILE A 20 -2.71 10.46 14.97
CA ILE A 20 -2.00 10.70 13.71
C ILE A 20 -1.33 9.39 13.28
N ILE A 21 -1.57 9.00 12.04
CA ILE A 21 -0.98 7.80 11.44
C ILE A 21 -0.09 8.23 10.28
N GLU A 22 1.15 7.73 10.27
CA GLU A 22 2.11 8.04 9.21
C GLU A 22 1.85 7.18 7.96
N TYR A 23 1.85 7.84 6.82
CA TYR A 23 1.64 7.30 5.49
C TYR A 23 2.71 7.82 4.53
N VAL A 24 2.73 7.24 3.33
CA VAL A 24 3.52 7.68 2.20
C VAL A 24 2.56 7.99 1.06
N ALA A 25 2.61 9.22 0.57
CA ALA A 25 1.90 9.64 -0.64
C ALA A 25 2.85 9.52 -1.83
N LYS A 26 2.48 8.73 -2.84
CA LYS A 26 3.25 8.59 -4.07
C LYS A 26 2.54 9.26 -5.22
N VAL A 27 3.25 10.12 -5.93
CA VAL A 27 2.76 10.81 -7.14
C VAL A 27 3.63 10.44 -8.34
N ARG A 28 3.08 10.55 -9.53
CA ARG A 28 3.84 10.43 -10.77
C ARG A 28 4.34 11.83 -11.16
N PRO A 29 5.66 12.10 -11.13
CA PRO A 29 6.18 13.38 -11.58
C PRO A 29 5.87 13.58 -13.07
N ASN A 30 5.68 14.82 -13.48
CA ASN A 30 5.36 15.24 -14.86
C ASN A 30 4.01 14.71 -15.39
N ASN A 31 3.09 14.33 -14.52
CA ASN A 31 1.74 13.96 -14.95
C ASN A 31 0.87 15.23 -15.09
N LEU A 32 0.86 15.81 -16.29
CA LEU A 32 0.12 17.06 -16.58
C LEU A 32 -1.40 16.89 -16.49
N MET A 33 -1.91 15.66 -16.62
CA MET A 33 -3.32 15.32 -16.43
C MET A 33 -3.42 14.12 -15.49
N PRO A 34 -3.86 14.31 -14.23
CA PRO A 34 -4.05 13.21 -13.30
C PRO A 34 -5.08 12.20 -13.83
N ASP A 35 -4.68 10.95 -13.96
CA ASP A 35 -5.55 9.86 -14.44
C ASP A 35 -5.70 8.79 -13.36
N ILE A 36 -6.94 8.62 -12.90
CA ILE A 36 -7.31 7.65 -11.88
C ILE A 36 -7.09 6.21 -12.33
N GLN A 37 -7.20 5.91 -13.63
CA GLN A 37 -7.08 4.55 -14.16
C GLN A 37 -5.67 4.02 -13.95
N ILE A 38 -4.65 4.86 -14.12
CA ILE A 38 -3.25 4.49 -13.91
C ILE A 38 -3.02 4.09 -12.45
N HIS A 39 -3.49 4.92 -11.50
CA HIS A 39 -3.33 4.64 -10.07
C HIS A 39 -4.16 3.41 -9.62
N SER A 40 -5.34 3.22 -10.22
CA SER A 40 -6.20 2.07 -9.98
C SER A 40 -5.60 0.77 -10.49
N ALA A 41 -5.00 0.77 -11.68
CA ALA A 41 -4.29 -0.38 -12.22
C ALA A 41 -3.11 -0.79 -11.33
N ASP A 42 -2.37 0.18 -10.80
CA ASP A 42 -1.30 -0.08 -9.83
C ASP A 42 -1.86 -0.69 -8.53
N ALA A 43 -3.04 -0.28 -8.07
CA ALA A 43 -3.68 -0.84 -6.87
C ALA A 43 -4.14 -2.29 -7.11
N LEU A 44 -4.70 -2.58 -8.29
CA LEU A 44 -5.06 -3.94 -8.72
C LEU A 44 -3.83 -4.85 -8.78
N MET A 45 -2.68 -4.34 -9.23
CA MET A 45 -1.43 -5.11 -9.23
C MET A 45 -0.99 -5.51 -7.82
N TYR A 46 -1.18 -4.65 -6.81
CA TYR A 46 -0.90 -4.98 -5.41
C TYR A 46 -1.85 -6.05 -4.89
N GLN A 47 -3.13 -6.00 -5.26
CA GLN A 47 -4.10 -7.04 -4.91
C GLN A 47 -3.74 -8.39 -5.55
N ALA A 48 -3.41 -8.40 -6.85
CA ALA A 48 -2.96 -9.61 -7.54
C ALA A 48 -1.68 -10.19 -6.89
N SER A 49 -0.74 -9.32 -6.52
CA SER A 49 0.48 -9.71 -5.81
C SER A 49 0.17 -10.30 -4.43
N ALA A 50 -0.86 -9.82 -3.74
CA ALA A 50 -1.26 -10.33 -2.43
C ALA A 50 -1.82 -11.74 -2.53
N LEU A 51 -2.61 -12.02 -3.57
CA LEU A 51 -3.10 -13.38 -3.87
C LEU A 51 -1.94 -14.33 -4.20
N LEU A 52 -0.97 -13.89 -5.03
CA LEU A 52 0.22 -14.69 -5.31
C LEU A 52 1.08 -14.93 -4.06
N LEU A 53 1.18 -13.93 -3.17
CA LEU A 53 1.89 -14.09 -1.91
C LEU A 53 1.19 -15.11 -1.00
N GLU A 54 -0.13 -15.12 -0.96
CA GLU A 54 -0.90 -16.10 -0.19
C GLU A 54 -0.59 -17.54 -0.65
N GLU A 55 -0.61 -17.77 -1.96
CA GLU A 55 -0.26 -19.07 -2.53
C GLU A 55 1.20 -19.44 -2.24
N PHE A 56 2.12 -18.48 -2.42
CA PHE A 56 3.54 -18.68 -2.14
C PHE A 56 3.80 -19.02 -0.66
N LYS A 57 3.02 -18.46 0.26
CA LYS A 57 3.11 -18.77 1.70
C LYS A 57 2.70 -20.20 2.00
N ASN A 58 1.71 -20.74 1.29
CA ASN A 58 1.28 -22.13 1.43
C ASN A 58 2.41 -23.09 1.02
N GLU A 59 3.02 -22.84 -0.13
CA GLU A 59 4.16 -23.62 -0.65
C GLU A 59 5.38 -23.56 0.29
N LEU A 60 5.75 -22.36 0.75
CA LEU A 60 6.90 -22.19 1.64
C LEU A 60 6.67 -22.79 3.03
N GLY A 61 5.43 -22.79 3.53
CA GLY A 61 5.07 -23.44 4.79
C GLY A 61 5.37 -24.95 4.78
N GLN A 62 5.27 -25.59 3.62
CA GLN A 62 5.49 -27.02 3.42
C GLN A 62 6.89 -27.36 2.90
N CYS A 63 7.71 -26.36 2.57
CA CYS A 63 9.03 -26.55 2.00
C CYS A 63 10.04 -27.11 3.01
N HIS A 64 10.27 -28.44 2.97
CA HIS A 64 11.16 -29.14 3.89
C HIS A 64 12.63 -28.66 3.86
N ARG A 65 13.05 -28.11 2.72
CA ARG A 65 14.39 -27.54 2.52
C ARG A 65 14.60 -26.20 3.23
N LEU A 66 13.52 -25.50 3.58
CA LEU A 66 13.57 -24.24 4.28
C LEU A 66 13.65 -24.50 5.79
N GLY A 67 14.59 -23.87 6.50
CA GLY A 67 14.68 -24.00 7.95
C GLY A 67 13.42 -23.49 8.66
N MET A 68 13.06 -24.12 9.80
CA MET A 68 11.82 -23.82 10.54
C MET A 68 11.62 -22.34 10.87
N THR A 69 12.71 -21.65 11.23
CA THR A 69 12.68 -20.20 11.53
C THR A 69 12.21 -19.38 10.33
N TYR A 70 12.66 -19.73 9.13
CA TYR A 70 12.27 -19.02 7.91
C TYR A 70 10.82 -19.32 7.54
N ARG A 71 10.35 -20.57 7.66
CA ARG A 71 8.93 -20.90 7.44
C ARG A 71 8.00 -20.06 8.32
N LYS A 72 8.34 -19.94 9.62
CA LYS A 72 7.60 -19.11 10.57
C LYS A 72 7.60 -17.62 10.21
N LYS A 73 8.65 -17.11 9.55
CA LYS A 73 8.70 -15.72 9.05
C LYS A 73 7.88 -15.56 7.77
N CYS A 74 7.97 -16.51 6.84
CA CYS A 74 7.26 -16.48 5.55
C CYS A 74 5.74 -16.40 5.74
N VAL A 75 5.16 -17.19 6.65
CA VAL A 75 3.71 -17.14 6.92
C VAL A 75 3.22 -15.79 7.45
N LYS A 76 4.13 -14.93 7.94
CA LYS A 76 3.83 -13.58 8.43
C LYS A 76 4.00 -12.49 7.36
N LEU A 77 4.49 -12.82 6.17
CA LEU A 77 4.62 -11.85 5.08
C LEU A 77 3.24 -11.33 4.68
N GLN A 78 3.18 -10.02 4.44
CA GLN A 78 2.00 -9.27 4.04
C GLN A 78 2.41 -8.17 3.07
N ILE A 79 1.52 -7.83 2.14
CA ILE A 79 1.65 -6.66 1.28
C ILE A 79 0.98 -5.47 1.96
N VAL A 80 1.62 -4.30 1.89
CA VAL A 80 1.01 -3.06 2.36
C VAL A 80 -0.16 -2.72 1.46
N TRP A 81 -1.35 -2.58 2.05
CA TRP A 81 -2.53 -2.21 1.30
C TRP A 81 -2.44 -0.77 0.81
N PRO A 82 -2.56 -0.54 -0.51
CA PRO A 82 -2.62 0.80 -1.05
C PRO A 82 -4.04 1.35 -1.04
N ALA A 83 -4.15 2.66 -1.12
CA ALA A 83 -5.37 3.38 -1.44
C ALA A 83 -5.07 4.39 -2.56
N VAL A 84 -6.06 4.65 -3.42
CA VAL A 84 -6.01 5.75 -4.38
C VAL A 84 -6.78 6.91 -3.77
N VAL A 85 -6.09 8.02 -3.50
CA VAL A 85 -6.67 9.21 -2.88
C VAL A 85 -6.72 10.31 -3.93
N ILE A 86 -7.88 10.95 -4.03
CA ILE A 86 -8.14 12.02 -5.00
C ILE A 86 -8.32 13.31 -4.21
N GLU A 87 -7.63 14.34 -4.65
CA GLU A 87 -7.88 15.71 -4.22
C GLU A 87 -8.72 16.42 -5.28
N GLY A 88 -9.89 16.92 -4.91
CA GLY A 88 -10.88 17.46 -5.84
C GLY A 88 -12.02 16.46 -6.11
N SER A 89 -12.53 16.43 -7.35
CA SER A 89 -13.55 15.48 -7.77
C SER A 89 -12.93 14.34 -8.58
N ILE A 90 -13.71 13.27 -8.80
CA ILE A 90 -13.30 12.15 -9.64
C ILE A 90 -13.20 12.58 -11.11
N ASP A 91 -14.11 13.46 -11.55
CA ASP A 91 -14.20 13.91 -12.95
C ASP A 91 -13.19 15.01 -13.31
N ASP A 92 -12.73 15.78 -12.31
CA ASP A 92 -11.71 16.82 -12.45
C ASP A 92 -10.74 16.77 -11.25
N PRO A 93 -9.87 15.74 -11.20
CA PRO A 93 -8.94 15.56 -10.11
C PRO A 93 -7.83 16.61 -10.17
N LYS A 94 -7.65 17.37 -9.09
CA LYS A 94 -6.52 18.29 -8.94
C LYS A 94 -5.21 17.54 -8.79
N GLN A 95 -5.25 16.46 -8.00
CA GLN A 95 -4.13 15.56 -7.80
C GLN A 95 -4.63 14.17 -7.40
N ILE A 96 -3.89 13.15 -7.83
CA ILE A 96 -4.13 11.77 -7.44
C ILE A 96 -2.89 11.23 -6.75
N TYR A 97 -3.08 10.58 -5.61
CA TYR A 97 -2.04 10.00 -4.80
C TYR A 97 -2.25 8.49 -4.72
N PHE A 98 -1.17 7.73 -4.92
CA PHE A 98 -1.10 6.35 -4.48
C PHE A 98 -0.59 6.33 -3.04
N PHE A 99 -1.43 5.91 -2.11
CA PHE A 99 -1.25 6.14 -0.69
C PHE A 99 -1.06 4.81 0.04
N GLU A 100 -0.04 4.69 0.88
CA GLU A 100 0.26 3.46 1.61
C GLU A 100 0.76 3.76 3.01
N LYS A 101 0.55 2.84 3.95
CA LYS A 101 1.03 3.03 5.33
C LYS A 101 2.55 3.10 5.36
N ALA A 102 3.10 4.06 6.09
CA ALA A 102 4.55 4.18 6.23
C ALA A 102 5.10 2.97 7.02
N LEU A 103 6.06 2.26 6.42
CA LEU A 103 6.81 1.20 7.09
C LEU A 103 8.03 1.79 7.78
N LYS A 104 8.19 1.52 9.07
CA LYS A 104 9.39 1.89 9.82
C LYS A 104 10.40 0.75 9.70
N GLY A 105 11.59 1.08 9.21
CA GLY A 105 12.73 0.18 9.30
C GLY A 105 13.08 -0.12 10.75
N LEU A 106 13.69 -1.29 10.99
CA LEU A 106 14.33 -1.63 12.25
C LEU A 106 15.69 -0.94 12.37
#